data_AF-A0A9D5SRF4-F1
#
_entry.id   AF-A0A9D5SRF4-F1
#
_cell.length_a   1.000
_cell.length_b   1.000
_cell.length_c   1.000
_cell.angle_alpha   90.00
_cell.angle_beta   90.00
_cell.angle_gamma   90.00
#
_symmetry.space_group_name_H-M   'P 1'
#
loop_
_entity.id
_entity.type
_entity.pdbx_description
1 polymer ?
#
loop_
_entity_poly.entity_id
_entity_poly.type
_entity_poly.pdbx_seq_one_letter_code
_entity_poly.pdbx_strand_id
1 'polypeptide(L)'
;MQYIVLGAAVLILGINVIVGMSRGLKRGLLRLVLIAVAAVAAFFVAGALSDAVGAALVPKIQELLSSNPDLSSFFGENPEMLESVDAVAQMLVGPILLLLCYMVLKLITWLIYFILCKLLHIKKEGALIRTTCGAALGLVIGVVGLVAFVTPVMGYTQLLSRTLSEADAVTARMGEMELEEYNEQYLAPAATAPIAAQAYDLLGSKLFCHLSSAEWNGETVELENEWFAVVGAVNSGIRLTEKPLAEYGETESQSIHAMIGSVEHSVLLSGIGSDAISTIAGAWLQGDTFMSVAKPAVGDESVEIILDGLLKVLATTDSESFGSDLDFFADLIDLMIEYGILEKINSVEQTDDLVAYLVTSGFLDETQQLLQANTRMRPVNEAISNAAMRLLVKQLGDPAKYLEEHGELMDAISGALKGAVDNEGNVNVEALAENVNNVLAEHQVDIPEAATEIIADALKEEFTGEELTSLSVPEITDRLIAHLGDLPNIGQYIDEAA
;
A
#
# COMPACT_ATOMS: atom_id res chain seq x y z
N MET A 1 20.21 4.93 28.62
CA MET A 1 20.76 3.86 27.74
C MET A 1 22.08 4.28 27.05
N GLN A 2 22.26 5.56 26.70
CA GLN A 2 23.53 6.12 26.20
C GLN A 2 24.80 5.67 26.94
N TYR A 3 24.82 5.78 28.28
CA TYR A 3 25.99 5.36 29.08
C TYR A 3 26.24 3.85 29.04
N ILE A 4 25.21 3.03 28.79
CA ILE A 4 25.34 1.58 28.64
C ILE A 4 26.01 1.25 27.31
N VAL A 5 25.54 1.86 26.20
CA VAL A 5 26.11 1.68 24.86
C VAL A 5 27.55 2.20 24.83
N LEU A 6 27.79 3.40 25.38
CA LEU A 6 29.12 3.97 25.51
C LEU A 6 30.03 3.11 26.40
N GLY A 7 29.53 2.64 27.54
CA GLY A 7 30.26 1.75 28.44
C GLY A 7 30.64 0.44 27.75
N ALA A 8 29.71 -0.18 27.03
CA ALA A 8 29.98 -1.37 26.23
C ALA A 8 31.03 -1.11 25.14
N ALA A 9 30.92 0.00 24.41
CA ALA A 9 31.90 0.38 23.38
C ALA A 9 33.31 0.57 23.96
N VAL A 10 33.42 1.33 25.06
CA VAL A 10 34.70 1.56 25.75
C VAL A 10 35.26 0.26 26.32
N LEU A 11 34.42 -0.64 26.85
CA LEU A 11 34.87 -1.95 27.33
C LEU A 11 35.37 -2.83 26.18
N ILE A 12 34.66 -2.88 25.05
CA ILE A 12 35.09 -3.63 23.86
C ILE A 12 36.46 -3.11 23.40
N LEU A 13 36.62 -1.80 23.24
CA LEU A 13 37.89 -1.21 22.81
C LEU A 13 39.00 -1.44 23.85
N GLY A 14 38.74 -1.13 25.12
CA GLY A 14 39.69 -1.23 26.22
C GLY A 14 40.21 -2.65 26.45
N ILE A 15 39.32 -3.64 26.48
CA ILE A 15 39.71 -5.06 26.62
C ILE A 15 40.61 -5.47 25.45
N ASN A 16 40.27 -5.10 24.21
CA ASN A 16 41.09 -5.49 23.06
C ASN A 16 42.45 -4.76 23.03
N VAL A 17 42.53 -3.51 23.50
CA VAL A 17 43.81 -2.80 23.68
C VAL A 17 44.69 -3.49 24.73
N ILE A 18 44.15 -3.78 25.92
CA ILE A 18 44.89 -4.46 27.01
C ILE A 18 45.39 -5.83 26.55
N VAL A 19 44.51 -6.61 25.92
CA VAL A 19 44.88 -7.92 25.38
C VAL A 19 45.89 -7.77 24.24
N GLY A 20 45.78 -6.74 23.40
CA GLY A 20 46.73 -6.40 22.34
C GLY A 20 48.15 -6.13 22.87
N MET A 21 48.26 -5.34 23.95
CA MET A 21 49.53 -5.05 24.64
C MET A 21 50.22 -6.32 25.15
N SER A 22 49.46 -7.37 25.47
CA SER A 22 50.05 -8.65 25.93
C SER A 22 50.63 -9.50 24.78
N ARG A 23 50.20 -9.26 23.53
CA ARG A 23 50.51 -10.10 22.36
C ARG A 23 51.70 -9.58 21.56
N GLY A 24 51.82 -8.26 21.37
CA GLY A 24 52.79 -7.62 20.48
C GLY A 24 52.46 -7.72 19.00
N LEU A 25 53.34 -7.25 18.11
CA LEU A 25 53.03 -6.98 16.70
C LEU A 25 52.72 -8.26 15.92
N LYS A 26 53.64 -9.23 15.84
CA LYS A 26 53.44 -10.46 15.04
C LYS A 26 52.21 -11.27 15.45
N ARG A 27 52.00 -11.44 16.75
CA ARG A 27 50.84 -12.16 17.29
C ARG A 27 49.55 -11.35 17.18
N GLY A 28 49.62 -10.04 17.33
CA GLY A 28 48.52 -9.12 17.10
C GLY A 28 48.05 -9.16 15.66
N LEU A 29 48.98 -9.17 14.69
CA LEU A 29 48.67 -9.19 13.26
C LEU A 29 48.01 -10.51 12.86
N LEU A 30 48.53 -11.64 13.35
CA LEU A 30 47.85 -12.93 13.18
C LEU A 30 46.41 -12.90 13.73
N ARG A 31 46.22 -12.32 14.92
CA ARG A 31 44.88 -12.22 15.51
C ARG A 31 43.98 -11.28 14.72
N LEU A 32 44.50 -10.18 14.21
CA LEU A 32 43.74 -9.25 13.37
C LEU A 32 43.25 -9.95 12.11
N VAL A 33 44.11 -10.68 11.41
CA VAL A 33 43.72 -11.47 10.23
C VAL A 33 42.63 -12.47 10.59
N LEU A 34 42.77 -13.22 11.68
CA LEU A 34 41.75 -14.18 12.11
C LEU A 34 40.42 -13.51 12.46
N ILE A 35 40.45 -12.34 13.11
CA ILE A 35 39.23 -11.59 13.45
C ILE A 35 38.57 -11.01 12.21
N ALA A 36 39.35 -10.48 11.26
CA ALA A 36 38.84 -9.98 10.00
C ALA A 36 38.17 -11.10 9.21
N VAL A 37 38.83 -12.27 9.10
CA VAL A 37 38.24 -13.46 8.49
C VAL A 37 36.98 -13.91 9.22
N ALA A 38 36.97 -13.86 10.56
CA ALA A 38 35.79 -14.21 11.35
C ALA A 38 34.63 -13.24 11.13
N ALA A 39 34.89 -11.93 10.98
CA ALA A 39 33.86 -10.94 10.71
C ALA A 39 33.26 -11.11 9.31
N VAL A 40 34.12 -11.32 8.30
CA VAL A 40 33.66 -11.59 6.93
C VAL A 40 32.89 -12.92 6.86
N ALA A 41 33.39 -13.97 7.51
CA ALA A 41 32.67 -15.23 7.59
C ALA A 41 31.34 -15.10 8.35
N ALA A 42 31.31 -14.32 9.44
CA ALA A 42 30.07 -14.08 10.20
C ALA A 42 29.01 -13.39 9.34
N PHE A 43 29.40 -12.44 8.50
CA PHE A 43 28.50 -11.75 7.58
C PHE A 43 27.84 -12.72 6.60
N PHE A 44 28.63 -13.52 5.88
CA PHE A 44 28.06 -14.50 4.94
C PHE A 44 27.28 -15.63 5.63
N VAL A 45 27.75 -16.09 6.79
CA VAL A 45 27.05 -17.12 7.56
C VAL A 45 25.75 -16.58 8.16
N ALA A 46 25.70 -15.31 8.56
CA ALA A 46 24.46 -14.68 9.05
C ALA A 46 23.41 -14.58 7.94
N GLY A 47 23.79 -14.14 6.74
CA GLY A 47 22.88 -14.12 5.59
C GLY A 47 22.44 -15.52 5.15
N ALA A 48 23.32 -16.54 5.19
CA ALA A 48 22.89 -17.91 4.89
C ALA A 48 22.02 -18.55 5.99
N LEU A 49 22.13 -18.08 7.24
CA LEU A 49 21.35 -18.58 8.36
C LEU A 49 20.02 -17.83 8.54
N SER A 50 19.88 -16.60 8.02
CA SER A 50 18.63 -15.85 8.13
C SER A 50 17.48 -16.62 7.51
N ASP A 51 17.69 -17.27 6.36
CA ASP A 51 16.66 -18.07 5.69
C ASP A 51 16.23 -19.25 6.57
N ALA A 52 17.20 -20.00 7.12
CA ALA A 52 16.93 -21.16 7.96
C ALA A 52 16.26 -20.80 9.30
N VAL A 53 16.64 -19.66 9.89
CA VAL A 53 16.05 -19.18 11.14
C VAL A 53 14.69 -18.50 10.89
N GLY A 54 14.54 -17.77 9.79
CA GLY A 54 13.27 -17.20 9.30
C GLY A 54 12.23 -18.30 9.14
N ALA A 55 12.54 -19.34 8.37
CA ALA A 55 11.67 -20.51 8.20
C ALA A 55 11.31 -21.22 9.52
N ALA A 56 12.19 -21.19 10.53
CA ALA A 56 11.91 -21.75 11.85
C ALA A 56 11.03 -20.82 12.73
N LEU A 57 11.02 -19.52 12.44
CA LEU A 57 10.21 -18.52 13.14
C LEU A 57 8.84 -18.31 12.49
N VAL A 58 8.71 -18.50 11.18
CA VAL A 58 7.44 -18.38 10.44
C VAL A 58 6.30 -19.13 11.14
N PRO A 59 6.44 -20.41 11.55
CA PRO A 59 5.35 -21.11 12.24
C PRO A 59 4.92 -20.44 13.55
N LYS A 60 5.86 -19.80 14.26
CA LYS A 60 5.55 -19.08 15.52
C LYS A 60 4.89 -17.74 15.25
N ILE A 61 5.31 -17.04 14.21
CA ILE A 61 4.68 -15.80 13.79
C ILE A 61 3.27 -16.12 13.29
N GLN A 62 3.10 -17.18 12.50
CA GLN A 62 1.79 -17.69 12.09
C GLN A 62 0.93 -18.12 13.27
N GLU A 63 1.48 -18.79 14.28
CA GLU A 63 0.75 -19.13 15.51
C GLU A 63 0.26 -17.87 16.25
N LEU A 64 1.11 -16.84 16.32
CA LEU A 64 0.74 -15.54 16.90
C LEU A 64 -0.33 -14.84 16.06
N LEU A 65 -0.20 -14.80 14.74
CA LEU A 65 -1.19 -14.22 13.84
C LEU A 65 -2.52 -14.98 13.91
N SER A 66 -2.47 -16.31 13.92
CA SER A 66 -3.64 -17.20 14.01
C SER A 66 -4.32 -17.17 15.38
N SER A 67 -3.67 -16.58 16.40
CA SER A 67 -4.30 -16.34 17.70
C SER A 67 -5.42 -15.30 17.62
N ASN A 68 -5.41 -14.46 16.57
CA ASN A 68 -6.52 -13.60 16.21
C ASN A 68 -7.36 -14.29 15.10
N PRO A 69 -8.66 -14.56 15.34
CA PRO A 69 -9.53 -15.20 14.35
C PRO A 69 -9.57 -14.46 13.01
N ASP A 70 -9.55 -13.13 13.03
CA ASP A 70 -9.66 -12.30 11.83
C ASP A 70 -8.38 -12.42 10.99
N LEU A 71 -7.21 -12.31 11.61
CA LEU A 71 -5.92 -12.50 10.93
C LEU A 71 -5.77 -13.95 10.44
N SER A 72 -6.25 -14.93 11.19
CA SER A 72 -6.24 -16.34 10.76
C SER A 72 -7.06 -16.57 9.48
N SER A 73 -8.23 -15.93 9.36
CA SER A 73 -9.06 -16.00 8.15
C SER A 73 -8.33 -15.32 6.98
N PHE A 74 -7.80 -14.12 7.22
CA PHE A 74 -7.09 -13.32 6.24
C PHE A 74 -5.91 -14.08 5.59
N PHE A 75 -5.01 -14.65 6.38
CA PHE A 75 -3.88 -15.44 5.86
C PHE A 75 -4.31 -16.82 5.30
N GLY A 76 -5.45 -17.35 5.73
CA GLY A 76 -6.02 -18.57 5.15
C GLY A 76 -6.59 -18.35 3.75
N GLU A 77 -7.20 -17.19 3.53
CA GLU A 77 -7.75 -16.73 2.24
C GLU A 77 -6.64 -16.18 1.32
N ASN A 78 -5.50 -15.75 1.88
CA ASN A 78 -4.37 -15.17 1.14
C ASN A 78 -3.03 -15.86 1.48
N PRO A 79 -2.78 -17.08 0.96
CA PRO A 79 -1.59 -17.85 1.32
C PRO A 79 -0.27 -17.21 0.84
N GLU A 80 -0.30 -16.42 -0.24
CA GLU A 80 0.87 -15.72 -0.78
C GLU A 80 1.39 -14.63 0.19
N MET A 81 0.51 -14.08 1.04
CA MET A 81 0.91 -13.16 2.11
C MET A 81 1.72 -13.83 3.23
N LEU A 82 1.81 -15.17 3.27
CA LEU A 82 2.72 -15.84 4.21
C LEU A 82 4.18 -15.67 3.80
N GLU A 83 4.47 -15.42 2.52
CA GLU A 83 5.83 -15.18 2.03
C GLU A 83 6.35 -13.82 2.51
N SER A 84 5.49 -12.81 2.63
CA SER A 84 5.88 -11.52 3.21
C SER A 84 6.22 -11.65 4.71
N VAL A 85 5.55 -12.55 5.44
CA VAL A 85 5.88 -12.86 6.84
C VAL A 85 7.28 -13.47 6.96
N ASP A 86 7.69 -14.33 6.02
CA ASP A 86 9.04 -14.89 5.98
C ASP A 86 10.08 -13.79 5.70
N ALA A 87 9.83 -12.94 4.69
CA ALA A 87 10.70 -11.81 4.38
C ALA A 87 10.91 -10.90 5.60
N VAL A 88 9.84 -10.52 6.29
CA VAL A 88 9.92 -9.70 7.52
C VAL A 88 10.70 -10.41 8.63
N ALA A 89 10.48 -11.71 8.83
CA ALA A 89 11.21 -12.49 9.83
C ALA A 89 12.72 -12.54 9.54
N GLN A 90 13.11 -12.73 8.27
CA GLN A 90 14.51 -12.75 7.84
C GLN A 90 15.17 -11.39 8.08
N MET A 91 14.50 -10.30 7.65
CA MET A 91 14.96 -8.92 7.82
C MET A 91 15.19 -8.56 9.30
N LEU A 92 14.33 -9.05 10.20
CA LEU A 92 14.45 -8.82 11.66
C LEU A 92 15.55 -9.64 12.33
N VAL A 93 15.99 -10.75 11.75
CA VAL A 93 16.90 -11.69 12.42
C VAL A 93 18.33 -11.61 11.86
N GLY A 94 18.50 -11.25 10.60
CA GLY A 94 19.81 -11.14 9.94
C GLY A 94 20.83 -10.30 10.73
N PRO A 95 20.51 -9.05 11.16
CA PRO A 95 21.43 -8.23 11.94
C PRO A 95 21.81 -8.85 13.30
N ILE A 96 20.88 -9.56 13.96
CA ILE A 96 21.13 -10.25 15.24
C ILE A 96 22.06 -11.45 15.01
N LEU A 97 21.85 -12.21 13.93
CA LEU A 97 22.67 -13.35 13.57
C LEU A 97 24.12 -12.94 13.27
N LEU A 98 24.36 -11.76 12.71
CA LEU A 98 25.72 -11.24 12.55
C LEU A 98 26.47 -11.19 13.88
N LEU A 99 25.85 -10.60 14.92
CA LEU A 99 26.48 -10.49 16.23
C LEU A 99 26.72 -11.87 16.85
N LEU A 100 25.73 -12.75 16.80
CA LEU A 100 25.84 -14.11 17.34
C LEU A 100 26.92 -14.93 16.61
N CYS A 101 26.89 -14.97 15.28
CA CYS A 101 27.87 -15.67 14.46
C CYS A 101 29.28 -15.11 14.68
N TYR A 102 29.41 -13.79 14.74
CA TYR A 102 30.68 -13.14 15.03
C TYR A 102 31.21 -13.53 16.41
N MET A 103 30.37 -13.56 17.45
CA MET A 103 30.78 -14.00 18.79
C MET A 103 31.27 -15.45 18.79
N VAL A 104 30.54 -16.37 18.15
CA VAL A 104 30.93 -17.78 18.04
C VAL A 104 32.23 -17.94 17.27
N LEU A 105 32.35 -17.34 16.08
CA LEU A 105 33.55 -17.41 15.26
C LEU A 105 34.75 -16.74 15.95
N LYS A 106 34.54 -15.63 16.67
CA LYS A 106 35.58 -14.98 17.48
C LYS A 106 36.11 -15.89 18.59
N LEU A 107 35.28 -16.75 19.17
CA LEU A 107 35.68 -17.76 20.14
C LEU A 107 36.44 -18.92 19.46
N ILE A 108 35.95 -19.41 18.32
CA ILE A 108 36.63 -20.47 17.55
C ILE A 108 38.02 -20.01 17.09
N THR A 109 38.13 -18.77 16.60
CA THR A 109 39.43 -18.22 16.18
C THR A 109 40.43 -18.11 17.32
N TRP A 110 40.00 -18.07 18.59
CA TRP A 110 40.93 -18.12 19.72
C TRP A 110 41.64 -19.48 19.79
N LEU A 111 40.90 -20.57 19.59
CA LEU A 111 41.46 -21.93 19.51
C LEU A 111 42.46 -22.03 18.34
N ILE A 112 42.06 -21.58 17.14
CA ILE A 112 42.91 -21.56 15.94
C ILE A 112 44.17 -20.73 16.19
N TYR A 113 44.02 -19.55 16.79
CA TYR A 113 45.14 -18.67 17.13
C TYR A 113 46.17 -19.36 18.02
N PHE A 114 45.75 -20.08 19.07
CA PHE A 114 46.66 -20.82 19.95
C PHE A 114 47.43 -21.91 19.19
N ILE A 115 46.74 -22.66 18.33
CA ILE A 115 47.33 -23.71 17.50
C ILE A 115 48.37 -23.11 16.55
N LEU A 116 48.02 -22.06 15.80
CA LEU A 116 48.91 -21.41 14.83
C LEU A 116 50.12 -20.77 15.50
N CYS A 117 49.96 -20.14 16.67
CA CYS A 117 51.09 -19.57 17.42
C CYS A 117 52.09 -20.65 17.84
N LYS A 118 51.61 -21.85 18.20
CA LYS A 118 52.46 -22.98 18.59
C LYS A 118 53.16 -23.59 17.37
N LEU A 119 52.44 -23.77 16.27
CA LEU A 119 52.95 -24.38 15.04
C LEU A 119 53.98 -23.49 14.34
N LEU A 120 53.71 -22.19 14.21
CA LEU A 120 54.58 -21.22 13.54
C LEU A 120 55.71 -20.68 14.44
N HIS A 121 55.85 -21.19 15.67
CA HIS A 121 56.88 -20.79 16.62
C HIS A 121 57.04 -19.27 16.81
N ILE A 122 55.92 -18.53 16.80
CA ILE A 122 55.93 -17.06 16.86
C ILE A 122 56.40 -16.60 18.24
N LYS A 123 57.64 -16.12 18.33
CA LYS A 123 58.26 -15.62 19.58
C LYS A 123 57.63 -14.31 20.05
N LYS A 124 57.68 -14.06 21.37
CA LYS A 124 57.29 -12.77 21.95
C LYS A 124 58.34 -11.72 21.61
N GLU A 125 57.89 -10.54 21.23
CA GLU A 125 58.76 -9.39 20.92
C GLU A 125 59.22 -8.67 22.20
N GLY A 126 60.19 -7.76 22.04
CA GLY A 126 60.68 -6.90 23.11
C GLY A 126 59.59 -6.01 23.71
N ALA A 127 59.75 -5.64 24.98
CA ALA A 127 58.69 -5.02 25.78
C ALA A 127 58.10 -3.75 25.15
N LEU A 128 58.90 -2.91 24.50
CA LEU A 128 58.46 -1.63 23.93
C LEU A 128 57.53 -1.83 22.72
N ILE A 129 57.99 -2.58 21.71
CA ILE A 129 57.19 -2.94 20.51
C ILE A 129 55.95 -3.73 20.90
N ARG A 130 56.07 -4.62 21.89
CA ARG A 130 54.96 -5.43 22.38
C ARG A 130 53.83 -4.57 22.94
N THR A 131 54.18 -3.48 23.62
CA THR A 131 53.22 -2.63 24.31
C THR A 131 52.58 -1.62 23.35
N THR A 132 53.35 -0.89 22.55
CA THR A 132 52.83 0.19 21.70
C THR A 132 52.16 -0.36 20.43
N CYS A 133 52.85 -1.19 19.64
CA CYS A 133 52.28 -1.76 18.42
C CYS A 133 51.17 -2.78 18.74
N GLY A 134 51.31 -3.51 19.85
CA GLY A 134 50.26 -4.41 20.36
C GLY A 134 48.97 -3.68 20.73
N ALA A 135 49.09 -2.52 21.41
CA ALA A 135 47.93 -1.67 21.72
C ALA A 135 47.22 -1.16 20.46
N ALA A 136 47.97 -0.67 19.47
CA ALA A 136 47.41 -0.17 18.21
C ALA A 136 46.65 -1.27 17.44
N LEU A 137 47.23 -2.46 17.32
CA LEU A 137 46.53 -3.60 16.71
C LEU A 137 45.33 -4.07 17.52
N GLY A 138 45.43 -4.02 18.86
CA GLY A 138 44.32 -4.26 19.77
C GLY A 138 43.16 -3.30 19.53
N LEU A 139 43.44 -2.02 19.30
CA LEU A 139 42.43 -1.02 18.98
C LEU A 139 41.72 -1.36 17.66
N VAL A 140 42.46 -1.65 16.59
CA VAL A 140 41.86 -2.02 15.28
C VAL A 140 40.98 -3.27 15.40
N ILE A 141 41.44 -4.31 16.11
CA ILE A 141 40.64 -5.50 16.41
C ILE A 141 39.38 -5.14 17.21
N GLY A 142 39.53 -4.21 18.16
CA GLY A 142 38.43 -3.66 18.95
C GLY A 142 37.39 -2.98 18.07
N VAL A 143 37.81 -2.18 17.10
CA VAL A 143 36.92 -1.51 16.14
C VAL A 143 36.11 -2.52 15.33
N VAL A 144 36.73 -3.59 14.83
CA VAL A 144 35.99 -4.67 14.12
C VAL A 144 34.92 -5.29 15.03
N GLY A 145 35.27 -5.57 16.29
CA GLY A 145 34.30 -6.08 17.27
C GLY A 145 33.24 -5.07 17.67
N LEU A 146 33.56 -3.79 17.66
CA LEU A 146 32.62 -2.71 17.92
C LEU A 146 31.60 -2.62 16.79
N VAL A 147 32.03 -2.62 15.52
CA VAL A 147 31.15 -2.59 14.34
C VAL A 147 30.13 -3.73 14.38
N ALA A 148 30.58 -4.97 14.65
CA ALA A 148 29.69 -6.12 14.75
C ALA A 148 28.65 -6.00 15.90
N PHE A 149 28.99 -5.30 16.99
CA PHE A 149 28.09 -5.03 18.10
C PHE A 149 27.11 -3.89 17.79
N VAL A 150 27.61 -2.77 17.25
CA VAL A 150 26.78 -1.59 17.00
C VAL A 150 25.84 -1.79 15.81
N THR A 151 26.15 -2.68 14.87
CA THR A 151 25.29 -2.94 13.69
C THR A 151 23.84 -3.26 14.09
N PRO A 152 23.54 -4.35 14.84
CA PRO A 152 22.17 -4.59 15.28
C PRO A 152 21.69 -3.62 16.37
N VAL A 153 22.55 -3.29 17.35
CA VAL A 153 22.13 -2.49 18.51
C VAL A 153 21.72 -1.08 18.08
N MET A 154 22.54 -0.40 17.29
CA MET A 154 22.24 0.95 16.82
C MET A 154 21.20 0.93 15.71
N GLY A 155 21.21 -0.07 14.82
CA GLY A 155 20.21 -0.19 13.74
C GLY A 155 18.78 -0.22 14.29
N TYR A 156 18.47 -1.14 15.22
CA TYR A 156 17.13 -1.17 15.83
C TYR A 156 16.85 0.02 16.74
N THR A 157 17.86 0.54 17.45
CA THR A 157 17.67 1.73 18.29
C THR A 157 17.31 2.95 17.45
N GLN A 158 17.96 3.14 16.28
CA GLN A 158 17.67 4.25 15.37
C GLN A 158 16.30 4.08 14.69
N LEU A 159 15.96 2.86 14.24
CA LEU A 159 14.62 2.58 13.70
C LEU A 159 13.53 2.94 14.71
N LEU A 160 13.61 2.41 15.93
CA LEU A 160 12.62 2.67 16.98
C LEU A 160 12.58 4.16 17.39
N SER A 161 13.75 4.79 17.52
CA SER A 161 13.82 6.20 17.93
C SER A 161 13.19 7.14 16.89
N ARG A 162 13.42 6.88 15.60
CA ARG A 162 12.81 7.65 14.50
C ARG A 162 11.30 7.44 14.42
N THR A 163 10.83 6.20 14.56
CA THR A 163 9.39 5.90 14.61
C THR A 163 8.68 6.68 15.71
N LEU A 164 9.25 6.68 16.92
CA LEU A 164 8.67 7.42 18.04
C LEU A 164 8.78 8.95 17.90
N SER A 165 9.65 9.47 17.02
CA SER A 165 9.71 10.91 16.74
C SER A 165 8.81 11.36 15.58
N GLU A 166 8.48 10.46 14.66
CA GLU A 166 7.77 10.80 13.41
C GLU A 166 6.30 10.34 13.41
N ALA A 167 5.92 9.39 14.28
CA ALA A 167 4.57 8.80 14.34
C ALA A 167 3.73 9.34 15.51
N ASP A 168 3.53 10.65 15.54
CA ASP A 168 2.84 11.36 16.63
C ASP A 168 1.40 10.85 16.91
N ALA A 169 0.62 10.53 15.88
CA ALA A 169 -0.74 10.00 16.08
C ALA A 169 -0.72 8.57 16.64
N VAL A 170 0.26 7.75 16.25
CA VAL A 170 0.51 6.43 16.84
C VAL A 170 0.87 6.57 18.32
N THR A 171 1.81 7.46 18.65
CA THR A 171 2.23 7.72 20.04
C THR A 171 1.07 8.24 20.88
N ALA A 172 0.26 9.15 20.35
CA ALA A 172 -0.92 9.70 21.02
C ALA A 172 -1.98 8.62 21.31
N ARG A 173 -2.27 7.74 20.35
CA ARG A 173 -3.25 6.65 20.53
C ARG A 173 -2.81 5.54 21.46
N MET A 174 -1.51 5.26 21.51
CA MET A 174 -0.97 4.31 22.49
C MET A 174 -1.11 4.81 23.94
N GLY A 175 -1.49 6.08 24.16
CA GLY A 175 -1.82 6.62 25.48
C GLY A 175 -0.62 6.71 26.44
N GLU A 176 0.58 6.46 25.94
CA GLU A 176 1.79 6.35 26.74
C GLU A 176 2.64 7.60 26.52
N MET A 177 2.42 8.61 27.38
CA MET A 177 3.41 9.65 27.70
C MET A 177 4.79 9.01 28.04
N GLU A 178 4.77 7.74 28.45
CA GLU A 178 5.94 6.89 28.70
C GLU A 178 6.76 6.54 27.45
N LEU A 179 6.20 6.47 26.23
CA LEU A 179 6.97 6.12 25.01
C LEU A 179 7.79 7.29 24.48
N GLU A 180 7.22 8.49 24.49
CA GLU A 180 7.94 9.71 24.14
C GLU A 180 9.03 9.99 25.19
N GLU A 181 8.70 9.90 26.48
CA GLU A 181 9.69 9.98 27.56
C GLU A 181 10.74 8.88 27.43
N TYR A 182 10.36 7.66 27.03
CA TYR A 182 11.31 6.57 26.80
C TYR A 182 12.25 6.85 25.62
N ASN A 183 11.73 7.42 24.53
CA ASN A 183 12.54 7.82 23.39
C ASN A 183 13.55 8.89 23.81
N GLU A 184 13.09 9.97 24.45
CA GLU A 184 13.92 11.09 24.90
C GLU A 184 14.95 10.67 25.96
N GLN A 185 14.56 9.80 26.90
CA GLN A 185 15.41 9.41 28.03
C GLN A 185 16.38 8.28 27.67
N TYR A 186 15.99 7.35 26.77
CA TYR A 186 16.75 6.14 26.49
C TYR A 186 17.21 6.04 25.03
N LEU A 187 16.30 6.04 24.06
CA LEU A 187 16.62 5.67 22.67
C LEU A 187 17.39 6.76 21.93
N ALA A 188 16.90 8.01 21.88
CA ALA A 188 17.57 9.11 21.18
C ALA A 188 18.98 9.39 21.72
N PRO A 189 19.23 9.39 23.05
CA PRO A 189 20.58 9.47 23.60
C PRO A 189 21.46 8.26 23.25
N ALA A 190 20.89 7.05 23.14
CA ALA A 190 21.63 5.85 22.75
C ALA A 190 22.01 5.87 21.26
N ALA A 191 21.09 6.30 20.39
CA ALA A 191 21.31 6.48 18.96
C ALA A 191 22.41 7.48 18.64
N THR A 192 22.64 8.45 19.53
CA THR A 192 23.67 9.49 19.40
C THR A 192 24.91 9.23 20.27
N ALA A 193 25.04 8.04 20.87
CA ALA A 193 26.17 7.73 21.73
C ALA A 193 27.52 7.88 20.98
N PRO A 194 28.47 8.69 21.48
CA PRO A 194 29.71 8.97 20.78
C PRO A 194 30.54 7.69 20.61
N ILE A 195 31.36 7.62 19.57
CA ILE A 195 32.13 6.42 19.13
C ILE A 195 31.24 5.30 18.57
N ALA A 196 30.14 4.95 19.24
CA ALA A 196 29.20 3.94 18.76
C ALA A 196 28.46 4.41 17.50
N ALA A 197 27.92 5.64 17.52
CA ALA A 197 27.29 6.27 16.34
C ALA A 197 28.28 6.39 15.18
N GLN A 198 29.50 6.88 15.43
CA GLN A 198 30.53 6.98 14.37
C GLN A 198 30.91 5.63 13.76
N ALA A 199 31.01 4.57 14.59
CA ALA A 199 31.28 3.22 14.10
C ALA A 199 30.11 2.66 13.28
N TYR A 200 28.88 2.99 13.67
CA TYR A 200 27.69 2.66 12.92
C TYR A 200 27.64 3.41 11.58
N ASP A 201 27.81 4.72 11.57
CA ASP A 201 27.77 5.55 10.35
C ASP A 201 28.85 5.15 9.33
N LEU A 202 30.03 4.74 9.81
CA LEU A 202 31.15 4.36 8.95
C LEU A 202 30.89 3.06 8.18
N LEU A 203 30.34 2.04 8.84
CA LEU A 203 30.21 0.68 8.30
C LEU A 203 28.95 -0.06 8.79
N GLY A 204 28.53 0.17 10.04
CA GLY A 204 27.40 -0.52 10.64
C GLY A 204 26.07 -0.28 9.92
N SER A 205 25.79 0.92 9.42
CA SER A 205 24.56 1.23 8.69
C SER A 205 24.43 0.39 7.41
N LYS A 206 25.48 0.35 6.58
CA LYS A 206 25.50 -0.46 5.35
C LYS A 206 25.35 -1.96 5.63
N LEU A 207 25.99 -2.44 6.70
CA LEU A 207 25.86 -3.83 7.12
C LEU A 207 24.46 -4.13 7.66
N PHE A 208 23.87 -3.18 8.38
CA PHE A 208 22.51 -3.29 8.89
C PHE A 208 21.52 -3.38 7.73
N CYS A 209 21.49 -2.38 6.84
CA CYS A 209 20.58 -2.36 5.69
C CYS A 209 20.66 -3.66 4.89
N HIS A 210 21.87 -4.11 4.54
CA HIS A 210 22.04 -5.34 3.76
C HIS A 210 21.59 -6.61 4.50
N LEU A 211 21.86 -6.71 5.81
CA LEU A 211 21.44 -7.88 6.60
C LEU A 211 19.97 -7.82 7.00
N SER A 212 19.35 -6.65 6.93
CA SER A 212 17.93 -6.41 7.11
C SER A 212 17.21 -6.26 5.77
N SER A 213 17.76 -6.85 4.70
CA SER A 213 17.11 -6.95 3.40
C SER A 213 16.68 -8.38 3.13
N ALA A 214 15.61 -8.57 2.35
CA ALA A 214 15.17 -9.86 1.84
C ALA A 214 14.79 -9.74 0.35
N GLU A 215 14.73 -10.87 -0.36
CA GLU A 215 14.10 -10.90 -1.68
C GLU A 215 12.61 -11.23 -1.52
N TRP A 216 11.75 -10.46 -2.19
CA TRP A 216 10.32 -10.72 -2.27
C TRP A 216 9.84 -10.40 -3.69
N ASN A 217 9.16 -11.35 -4.34
CA ASN A 217 8.72 -11.25 -5.74
C ASN A 217 9.78 -10.76 -6.76
N GLY A 218 11.04 -11.12 -6.54
CA GLY A 218 12.16 -10.74 -7.41
C GLY A 218 12.72 -9.33 -7.15
N GLU A 219 12.19 -8.61 -6.17
CA GLU A 219 12.68 -7.33 -5.71
C GLU A 219 13.39 -7.44 -4.37
N THR A 220 14.36 -6.54 -4.12
CA THR A 220 15.02 -6.44 -2.81
C THR A 220 14.23 -5.49 -1.93
N VAL A 221 13.70 -6.00 -0.83
CA VAL A 221 12.99 -5.23 0.19
C VAL A 221 13.88 -4.96 1.38
N GLU A 222 13.83 -3.74 1.93
CA GLU A 222 14.68 -3.32 3.05
C GLU A 222 13.81 -2.98 4.27
N LEU A 223 14.17 -3.52 5.44
CA LEU A 223 13.40 -3.33 6.68
C LEU A 223 13.12 -1.86 7.00
N GLU A 224 14.10 -0.98 6.77
CA GLU A 224 13.96 0.45 7.08
C GLU A 224 12.84 1.08 6.25
N ASN A 225 12.81 0.83 4.94
CA ASN A 225 11.81 1.39 4.03
C ASN A 225 10.43 0.81 4.32
N GLU A 226 10.34 -0.52 4.45
CA GLU A 226 9.08 -1.22 4.76
C GLU A 226 8.51 -0.79 6.12
N TRP A 227 9.36 -0.65 7.12
CA TRP A 227 8.95 -0.22 8.45
C TRP A 227 8.42 1.21 8.46
N PHE A 228 9.10 2.16 7.80
CA PHE A 228 8.65 3.54 7.76
C PHE A 228 7.41 3.73 6.88
N ALA A 229 7.25 2.95 5.82
CA ALA A 229 6.02 2.91 5.04
C ALA A 229 4.82 2.45 5.88
N VAL A 230 4.97 1.35 6.65
CA VAL A 230 3.93 0.86 7.57
C VAL A 230 3.59 1.94 8.61
N VAL A 231 4.62 2.52 9.23
CA VAL A 231 4.43 3.57 10.24
C VAL A 231 3.72 4.79 9.65
N GLY A 232 4.11 5.25 8.46
CA GLY A 232 3.49 6.37 7.76
C GLY A 232 2.02 6.10 7.43
N ALA A 233 1.74 4.94 6.83
CA ALA A 233 0.38 4.53 6.50
C ALA A 233 -0.52 4.43 7.74
N VAL A 234 -0.02 3.83 8.83
CA VAL A 234 -0.77 3.73 10.09
C VAL A 234 -0.96 5.10 10.73
N ASN A 235 0.04 5.98 10.72
CA ASN A 235 -0.06 7.32 11.29
C ASN A 235 -1.15 8.13 10.58
N SER A 236 -1.16 8.10 9.25
CA SER A 236 -2.21 8.72 8.44
C SER A 236 -3.57 8.08 8.66
N GLY A 237 -3.65 6.75 8.70
CA GLY A 237 -4.88 6.01 8.97
C GLY A 237 -5.50 6.35 10.32
N ILE A 238 -4.70 6.50 11.39
CA ILE A 238 -5.19 6.92 12.70
C ILE A 238 -5.86 8.29 12.63
N ARG A 239 -5.25 9.26 11.93
CA ARG A 239 -5.82 10.61 11.78
C ARG A 239 -7.18 10.58 11.08
N LEU A 240 -7.33 9.74 10.06
CA LEU A 240 -8.60 9.56 9.35
C LEU A 240 -9.72 9.02 10.26
N THR A 241 -9.37 8.26 11.30
CA THR A 241 -10.36 7.75 12.27
C THR A 241 -10.77 8.75 13.34
N GLU A 242 -10.15 9.93 13.41
CA GLU A 242 -10.46 10.95 14.43
C GLU A 242 -11.77 11.70 14.14
N LYS A 243 -12.17 11.74 12.86
CA LYS A 243 -13.39 12.40 12.40
C LYS A 243 -14.27 11.44 11.59
N PRO A 244 -15.60 11.63 11.61
CA PRO A 244 -16.46 10.95 10.65
C PRO A 244 -16.20 11.48 9.23
N LEU A 245 -16.45 10.64 8.22
CA LEU A 245 -16.26 10.96 6.80
C LEU A 245 -16.93 12.28 6.37
N ALA A 246 -18.08 12.62 6.95
CA ALA A 246 -18.80 13.85 6.64
C ALA A 246 -18.12 15.14 7.12
N GLU A 247 -17.12 15.04 8.01
CA GLU A 247 -16.32 16.17 8.50
C GLU A 247 -14.93 16.22 7.83
N TYR A 248 -14.69 15.39 6.81
CA TYR A 248 -13.43 15.39 6.09
C TYR A 248 -13.27 16.69 5.32
N GLY A 249 -12.08 17.27 5.43
CA GLY A 249 -11.66 18.43 4.65
C GLY A 249 -10.24 18.24 4.14
N GLU A 250 -9.56 19.37 3.86
CA GLU A 250 -8.21 19.38 3.29
C GLU A 250 -7.17 18.58 4.13
N THR A 251 -7.34 18.52 5.45
CA THR A 251 -6.41 17.79 6.34
C THR A 251 -6.56 16.26 6.19
N GLU A 252 -7.79 15.78 6.05
CA GLU A 252 -8.10 14.37 5.85
C GLU A 252 -7.69 13.94 4.43
N SER A 253 -7.98 14.76 3.41
CA SER A 253 -7.44 14.61 2.05
C SER A 253 -5.91 14.43 2.05
N GLN A 254 -5.17 15.35 2.67
CA GLN A 254 -3.71 15.25 2.79
C GLN A 254 -3.26 13.97 3.51
N SER A 255 -4.04 13.50 4.49
CA SER A 255 -3.75 12.25 5.21
C SER A 255 -4.00 11.02 4.32
N ILE A 256 -5.02 11.03 3.46
CA ILE A 256 -5.26 9.97 2.45
C ILE A 256 -4.08 9.90 1.50
N HIS A 257 -3.69 11.03 0.88
CA HIS A 257 -2.55 11.08 -0.03
C HIS A 257 -1.23 10.69 0.64
N ALA A 258 -1.00 11.09 1.89
CA ALA A 258 0.18 10.66 2.65
C ALA A 258 0.16 9.15 2.96
N MET A 259 -1.02 8.57 3.20
CA MET A 259 -1.17 7.12 3.38
C MET A 259 -0.85 6.37 2.09
N ILE A 260 -1.38 6.83 0.95
CA ILE A 260 -1.12 6.24 -0.38
C ILE A 260 0.36 6.34 -0.71
N GLY A 261 0.95 7.52 -0.57
CA GLY A 261 2.37 7.71 -0.76
C GLY A 261 3.19 6.77 0.13
N SER A 262 2.79 6.52 1.38
CA SER A 262 3.48 5.56 2.24
C SER A 262 3.39 4.13 1.72
N VAL A 263 2.23 3.72 1.21
CA VAL A 263 2.01 2.40 0.60
C VAL A 263 2.84 2.23 -0.67
N GLU A 264 2.91 3.23 -1.54
CA GLU A 264 3.70 3.20 -2.79
C GLU A 264 5.20 3.08 -2.56
N HIS A 265 5.71 3.59 -1.43
CA HIS A 265 7.13 3.47 -1.07
C HIS A 265 7.50 2.08 -0.53
N SER A 266 6.53 1.18 -0.38
CA SER A 266 6.73 -0.16 0.17
C SER A 266 6.29 -1.23 -0.83
N VAL A 267 7.24 -2.12 -1.13
CA VAL A 267 6.99 -3.25 -2.03
C VAL A 267 6.05 -4.24 -1.35
N LEU A 268 6.26 -4.50 -0.04
CA LEU A 268 5.41 -5.44 0.70
C LEU A 268 3.98 -4.90 0.89
N LEU A 269 3.81 -3.62 1.26
CA LEU A 269 2.47 -3.04 1.46
C LEU A 269 1.73 -2.93 0.14
N SER A 270 2.40 -2.55 -0.95
CA SER A 270 1.75 -2.50 -2.25
C SER A 270 1.24 -3.88 -2.65
N GLY A 271 2.09 -4.92 -2.53
CA GLY A 271 1.72 -6.29 -2.85
C GLY A 271 0.63 -6.88 -1.94
N ILE A 272 0.79 -6.76 -0.62
CA ILE A 272 -0.21 -7.24 0.34
C ILE A 272 -1.53 -6.48 0.15
N GLY A 273 -1.47 -5.17 -0.07
CA GLY A 273 -2.63 -4.32 -0.25
C GLY A 273 -3.38 -4.63 -1.54
N SER A 274 -2.67 -4.81 -2.65
CA SER A 274 -3.28 -5.18 -3.94
C SER A 274 -3.94 -6.55 -3.86
N ASP A 275 -3.27 -7.55 -3.30
CA ASP A 275 -3.81 -8.91 -3.18
C ASP A 275 -5.05 -8.95 -2.28
N ALA A 276 -5.00 -8.23 -1.15
CA ALA A 276 -6.13 -8.14 -0.23
C ALA A 276 -7.34 -7.48 -0.91
N ILE A 277 -7.15 -6.34 -1.57
CA ILE A 277 -8.23 -5.59 -2.22
C ILE A 277 -8.80 -6.36 -3.40
N SER A 278 -7.95 -6.97 -4.22
CA SER A 278 -8.38 -7.82 -5.34
C SER A 278 -9.20 -9.01 -4.86
N THR A 279 -8.74 -9.69 -3.80
CA THR A 279 -9.46 -10.84 -3.22
C THR A 279 -10.79 -10.45 -2.60
N ILE A 280 -10.85 -9.33 -1.86
CA ILE A 280 -12.11 -8.80 -1.30
C ILE A 280 -13.10 -8.51 -2.41
N ALA A 281 -12.65 -7.77 -3.43
CA ALA A 281 -13.51 -7.34 -4.52
C ALA A 281 -14.01 -8.53 -5.36
N GLY A 282 -13.13 -9.49 -5.66
CA GLY A 282 -13.48 -10.73 -6.34
C GLY A 282 -14.51 -11.56 -5.57
N ALA A 283 -14.32 -11.72 -4.26
CA ALA A 283 -15.27 -12.45 -3.41
C ALA A 283 -16.65 -11.78 -3.41
N TRP A 284 -16.70 -10.45 -3.23
CA TRP A 284 -17.96 -9.70 -3.21
C TRP A 284 -18.68 -9.73 -4.56
N LEU A 285 -17.97 -9.67 -5.69
CA LEU A 285 -18.55 -9.82 -7.02
C LEU A 285 -19.16 -11.21 -7.23
N GLN A 286 -18.57 -12.25 -6.64
CA GLN A 286 -19.10 -13.63 -6.70
C GLN A 286 -20.27 -13.86 -5.74
N GLY A 287 -20.65 -12.88 -4.92
CA GLY A 287 -21.67 -13.01 -3.90
C GLY A 287 -21.20 -13.75 -2.64
N ASP A 288 -19.90 -13.98 -2.52
CA ASP A 288 -19.27 -14.59 -1.35
C ASP A 288 -18.92 -13.53 -0.30
N THR A 289 -18.63 -13.99 0.92
CA THR A 289 -18.12 -13.14 2.01
C THR A 289 -16.60 -13.22 2.07
N PHE A 290 -15.93 -12.10 2.33
CA PHE A 290 -14.51 -12.08 2.69
C PHE A 290 -14.39 -11.90 4.20
N MET A 291 -13.66 -12.77 4.90
CA MET A 291 -13.55 -12.72 6.37
C MET A 291 -14.91 -12.59 7.10
N SER A 292 -15.94 -13.29 6.61
CA SER A 292 -17.35 -13.18 7.09
C SER A 292 -18.03 -11.82 6.88
N VAL A 293 -17.41 -10.90 6.13
CA VAL A 293 -17.99 -9.63 5.72
C VAL A 293 -18.61 -9.78 4.33
N ALA A 294 -19.93 -9.65 4.27
CA ALA A 294 -20.66 -9.64 3.00
C ALA A 294 -20.54 -8.27 2.31
N LYS A 295 -20.70 -8.27 0.97
CA LYS A 295 -20.86 -7.05 0.17
C LYS A 295 -21.89 -6.12 0.84
N PRO A 296 -21.60 -4.81 1.01
CA PRO A 296 -22.56 -3.86 1.56
C PRO A 296 -23.87 -3.82 0.76
N ALA A 297 -25.00 -3.92 1.45
CA ALA A 297 -26.32 -3.80 0.82
C ALA A 297 -26.65 -2.32 0.59
N VAL A 298 -26.74 -1.91 -0.67
CA VAL A 298 -26.99 -0.50 -1.07
C VAL A 298 -28.46 -0.19 -1.37
N GLY A 299 -29.35 -1.17 -1.38
CA GLY A 299 -30.81 -0.99 -1.38
C GLY A 299 -31.43 -0.45 -2.69
N ASP A 300 -30.68 0.29 -3.49
CA ASP A 300 -31.03 0.75 -4.83
C ASP A 300 -30.19 0.03 -5.90
N GLU A 301 -30.88 -0.51 -6.92
CA GLU A 301 -30.28 -1.29 -8.00
C GLU A 301 -29.25 -0.49 -8.82
N SER A 302 -29.48 0.81 -9.00
CA SER A 302 -28.59 1.71 -9.76
C SER A 302 -27.29 1.93 -9.00
N VAL A 303 -27.36 2.06 -7.67
CA VAL A 303 -26.19 2.18 -6.79
C VAL A 303 -25.42 0.85 -6.72
N GLU A 304 -26.12 -0.27 -6.76
CA GLU A 304 -25.49 -1.59 -6.77
C GLU A 304 -24.64 -1.82 -8.04
N ILE A 305 -25.12 -1.38 -9.20
CA ILE A 305 -24.36 -1.46 -10.47
C ILE A 305 -23.07 -0.64 -10.40
N ILE A 306 -23.13 0.58 -9.86
CA ILE A 306 -21.95 1.44 -9.69
C ILE A 306 -20.95 0.78 -8.74
N LEU A 307 -21.41 0.23 -7.62
CA LEU A 307 -20.57 -0.52 -6.69
C LEU A 307 -19.88 -1.70 -7.40
N ASP A 308 -20.60 -2.46 -8.22
CA ASP A 308 -20.01 -3.57 -8.98
C ASP A 308 -18.98 -3.09 -10.02
N GLY A 309 -19.19 -1.94 -10.65
CA GLY A 309 -18.19 -1.30 -11.51
C GLY A 309 -16.89 -0.98 -10.76
N LEU A 310 -16.98 -0.44 -9.54
CA LEU A 310 -15.82 -0.18 -8.69
C LEU A 310 -15.13 -1.48 -8.28
N LEU A 311 -15.91 -2.49 -7.86
CA LEU A 311 -15.35 -3.79 -7.49
C LEU A 311 -14.66 -4.48 -8.67
N LYS A 312 -15.15 -4.31 -9.90
CA LYS A 312 -14.46 -4.85 -11.10
C LYS A 312 -13.07 -4.25 -11.29
N VAL A 313 -12.91 -2.95 -11.06
CA VAL A 313 -11.59 -2.31 -11.10
C VAL A 313 -10.69 -2.92 -10.03
N LEU A 314 -11.18 -2.92 -8.77
CA LEU A 314 -10.42 -3.42 -7.62
C LEU A 314 -10.05 -4.90 -7.73
N ALA A 315 -10.92 -5.74 -8.30
CA ALA A 315 -10.68 -7.16 -8.54
C ALA A 315 -9.55 -7.42 -9.56
N THR A 316 -9.16 -6.41 -10.33
CA THR A 316 -8.06 -6.47 -11.31
C THR A 316 -6.86 -5.62 -10.88
N THR A 317 -6.84 -5.17 -9.63
CA THR A 317 -5.72 -4.41 -9.07
C THR A 317 -4.57 -5.35 -8.72
N ASP A 318 -3.37 -4.96 -9.14
CA ASP A 318 -2.11 -5.64 -8.84
C ASP A 318 -1.10 -4.64 -8.23
N SER A 319 0.08 -5.11 -7.86
CA SER A 319 1.09 -4.27 -7.21
C SER A 319 1.58 -3.09 -8.06
N GLU A 320 1.44 -3.15 -9.39
CA GLU A 320 1.83 -2.05 -10.30
C GLU A 320 0.71 -1.01 -10.43
N SER A 321 -0.55 -1.45 -10.44
CA SER A 321 -1.71 -0.55 -10.57
C SER A 321 -2.22 0.01 -9.24
N PHE A 322 -1.86 -0.61 -8.12
CA PHE A 322 -2.44 -0.31 -6.81
C PHE A 322 -2.34 1.15 -6.40
N GLY A 323 -1.15 1.75 -6.52
CA GLY A 323 -0.94 3.17 -6.22
C GLY A 323 -1.86 4.07 -7.05
N SER A 324 -1.86 3.85 -8.38
CA SER A 324 -2.71 4.62 -9.30
C SER A 324 -4.22 4.42 -9.10
N ASP A 325 -4.64 3.22 -8.70
CA ASP A 325 -6.03 2.93 -8.39
C ASP A 325 -6.42 3.67 -7.09
N LEU A 326 -5.57 3.66 -6.06
CA LEU A 326 -5.80 4.40 -4.80
C LEU A 326 -5.79 5.92 -5.00
N ASP A 327 -4.88 6.46 -5.80
CA ASP A 327 -4.81 7.89 -6.14
C ASP A 327 -6.11 8.35 -6.79
N PHE A 328 -6.68 7.56 -7.71
CA PHE A 328 -7.97 7.88 -8.31
C PHE A 328 -9.09 7.98 -7.25
N PHE A 329 -9.13 7.07 -6.27
CA PHE A 329 -10.12 7.16 -5.19
C PHE A 329 -9.86 8.36 -4.27
N ALA A 330 -8.60 8.72 -4.04
CA ALA A 330 -8.25 9.92 -3.28
C ALA A 330 -8.68 11.20 -4.01
N ASP A 331 -8.42 11.29 -5.32
CA ASP A 331 -8.86 12.40 -6.16
C ASP A 331 -10.40 12.53 -6.17
N LEU A 332 -11.12 11.40 -6.18
CA LEU A 332 -12.57 11.41 -6.05
C LEU A 332 -13.02 11.95 -4.68
N ILE A 333 -12.33 11.58 -3.59
CA ILE A 333 -12.62 12.11 -2.25
C ILE A 333 -12.32 13.61 -2.19
N ASP A 334 -11.23 14.06 -2.80
CA ASP A 334 -10.88 15.49 -2.89
C ASP A 334 -11.98 16.28 -3.59
N LEU A 335 -12.49 15.75 -4.70
CA LEU A 335 -13.61 16.31 -5.43
C LEU A 335 -14.87 16.38 -4.54
N MET A 336 -15.18 15.31 -3.81
CA MET A 336 -16.31 15.28 -2.88
C MET A 336 -16.16 16.29 -1.75
N ILE A 337 -14.94 16.59 -1.30
CA ILE A 337 -14.64 17.62 -0.30
C ILE A 337 -14.81 19.01 -0.91
N GLU A 338 -14.22 19.26 -2.07
CA GLU A 338 -14.27 20.56 -2.77
C GLU A 338 -15.71 21.01 -3.03
N TYR A 339 -16.55 20.08 -3.49
CA TYR A 339 -17.95 20.32 -3.77
C TYR A 339 -18.85 20.19 -2.53
N GLY A 340 -18.30 19.91 -1.35
CA GLY A 340 -19.05 19.78 -0.09
C GLY A 340 -20.05 18.62 -0.08
N ILE A 341 -19.84 17.59 -0.91
CA ILE A 341 -20.72 16.43 -1.04
C ILE A 341 -20.75 15.63 0.27
N LEU A 342 -19.59 15.43 0.91
CA LEU A 342 -19.49 14.65 2.16
C LEU A 342 -20.32 15.26 3.30
N GLU A 343 -20.28 16.59 3.46
CA GLU A 343 -21.13 17.31 4.41
C GLU A 343 -22.61 17.17 4.02
N LYS A 344 -22.90 17.30 2.72
CA LYS A 344 -24.26 17.30 2.20
C LYS A 344 -24.97 15.98 2.44
N ILE A 345 -24.31 14.83 2.23
CA ILE A 345 -24.85 13.47 2.41
C ILE A 345 -25.49 13.29 3.80
N ASN A 346 -24.93 13.89 4.85
CA ASN A 346 -25.45 13.77 6.22
C ASN A 346 -26.48 14.84 6.61
N SER A 347 -26.55 15.94 5.87
CA SER A 347 -27.41 17.09 6.18
C SER A 347 -28.79 17.03 5.52
N VAL A 348 -28.96 16.16 4.52
CA VAL A 348 -30.14 16.12 3.66
C VAL A 348 -31.15 15.09 4.18
N GLU A 349 -32.37 15.53 4.49
CA GLU A 349 -33.47 14.66 4.93
C GLU A 349 -34.16 13.90 3.76
N GLN A 350 -33.99 14.37 2.51
CA GLN A 350 -34.62 13.79 1.31
C GLN A 350 -33.61 13.61 0.17
N THR A 351 -33.48 12.40 -0.36
CA THR A 351 -32.53 12.03 -1.42
C THR A 351 -32.58 12.96 -2.65
N ASP A 352 -33.75 13.48 -3.00
CA ASP A 352 -33.96 14.36 -4.15
C ASP A 352 -33.19 15.68 -4.05
N ASP A 353 -33.02 16.23 -2.84
CA ASP A 353 -32.25 17.46 -2.59
C ASP A 353 -30.74 17.24 -2.77
N LEU A 354 -30.26 16.02 -2.51
CA LEU A 354 -28.86 15.64 -2.73
C LEU A 354 -28.59 15.47 -4.22
N VAL A 355 -29.49 14.80 -4.95
CA VAL A 355 -29.38 14.62 -6.41
C VAL A 355 -29.38 15.98 -7.11
N ALA A 356 -30.33 16.86 -6.79
CA ALA A 356 -30.38 18.21 -7.35
C ALA A 356 -29.09 19.01 -7.06
N TYR A 357 -28.48 18.81 -5.89
CA TYR A 357 -27.20 19.43 -5.55
C TYR A 357 -26.04 18.87 -6.37
N LEU A 358 -25.96 17.54 -6.55
CA LEU A 358 -24.93 16.91 -7.39
C LEU A 358 -24.98 17.42 -8.83
N VAL A 359 -26.19 17.55 -9.40
CA VAL A 359 -26.42 18.11 -10.75
C VAL A 359 -25.94 19.55 -10.85
N THR A 360 -26.35 20.40 -9.90
CA THR A 360 -26.12 21.85 -10.00
C THR A 360 -24.76 22.31 -9.51
N SER A 361 -24.02 21.44 -8.81
CA SER A 361 -22.73 21.78 -8.23
C SER A 361 -21.58 21.75 -9.24
N GLY A 362 -21.70 21.01 -10.34
CA GLY A 362 -20.57 20.74 -11.26
C GLY A 362 -19.73 19.52 -10.86
N PHE A 363 -20.05 18.88 -9.73
CA PHE A 363 -19.36 17.68 -9.25
C PHE A 363 -19.42 16.53 -10.25
N LEU A 364 -20.56 16.32 -10.91
CA LEU A 364 -20.74 15.22 -11.86
C LEU A 364 -19.86 15.38 -13.10
N ASP A 365 -19.74 16.60 -13.63
CA ASP A 365 -18.90 16.90 -14.79
C ASP A 365 -17.42 16.60 -14.51
N GLU A 366 -16.91 17.03 -13.35
CA GLU A 366 -15.53 16.75 -12.97
C GLU A 366 -15.29 15.29 -12.62
N THR A 367 -16.27 14.61 -12.02
CA THR A 367 -16.21 13.15 -11.80
C THR A 367 -16.11 12.40 -13.13
N GLN A 368 -16.90 12.80 -14.13
CA GLN A 368 -16.86 12.19 -15.46
C GLN A 368 -15.53 12.45 -16.15
N GLN A 369 -14.97 13.66 -16.04
CA GLN A 369 -13.63 13.95 -16.56
C GLN A 369 -12.55 13.11 -15.89
N LEU A 370 -12.62 12.93 -14.57
CA LEU A 370 -11.68 12.09 -13.81
C LEU A 370 -11.77 10.62 -14.25
N LEU A 371 -12.99 10.10 -14.42
CA LEU A 371 -13.25 8.75 -14.93
C LEU A 371 -12.72 8.55 -16.35
N GLN A 372 -12.97 9.50 -17.25
CA GLN A 372 -12.53 9.42 -18.65
C GLN A 372 -11.02 9.56 -18.80
N ALA A 373 -10.35 10.27 -17.90
CA ALA A 373 -8.89 10.40 -17.89
C ALA A 373 -8.18 9.08 -17.55
N ASN A 374 -8.83 8.18 -16.83
CA ASN A 374 -8.25 6.92 -16.40
C ASN A 374 -8.88 5.71 -17.11
N THR A 375 -8.15 5.13 -18.07
CA THR A 375 -8.62 3.95 -18.83
C THR A 375 -8.98 2.73 -17.97
N ARG A 376 -8.40 2.58 -16.78
CA ARG A 376 -8.75 1.50 -15.84
C ARG A 376 -10.14 1.69 -15.23
N MET A 377 -10.66 2.92 -15.21
CA MET A 377 -11.98 3.25 -14.66
C MET A 377 -13.13 3.07 -15.66
N ARG A 378 -12.85 2.55 -16.85
CA ARG A 378 -13.88 2.20 -17.84
C ARG A 378 -15.03 1.36 -17.27
N PRO A 379 -14.80 0.31 -16.43
CA PRO A 379 -15.90 -0.44 -15.83
C PRO A 379 -16.81 0.41 -14.94
N VAL A 380 -16.28 1.45 -14.29
CA VAL A 380 -17.07 2.40 -13.49
C VAL A 380 -17.88 3.32 -14.40
N ASN A 381 -17.29 3.82 -15.48
CA ASN A 381 -17.99 4.66 -16.46
C ASN A 381 -19.15 3.90 -17.15
N GLU A 382 -18.89 2.65 -17.55
CA GLU A 382 -19.91 1.74 -18.10
C GLU A 382 -21.02 1.48 -17.05
N ALA A 383 -20.66 1.28 -15.78
CA ALA A 383 -21.63 1.09 -14.70
C ALA A 383 -22.51 2.31 -14.44
N ILE A 384 -21.93 3.53 -14.44
CA ILE A 384 -22.69 4.78 -14.28
C ILE A 384 -23.66 4.98 -15.45
N SER A 385 -23.19 4.72 -16.68
CA SER A 385 -24.01 4.78 -17.88
C SER A 385 -25.18 3.79 -17.81
N ASN A 386 -24.91 2.55 -17.42
CA ASN A 386 -25.93 1.50 -17.26
C ASN A 386 -26.92 1.82 -16.13
N ALA A 387 -26.46 2.42 -15.03
CA ALA A 387 -27.32 2.88 -13.95
C ALA A 387 -28.28 3.99 -14.41
N ALA A 388 -27.78 4.97 -15.17
CA ALA A 388 -28.61 6.05 -15.73
C ALA A 388 -29.63 5.52 -16.75
N MET A 389 -29.23 4.62 -17.65
CA MET A 389 -30.13 3.97 -18.61
C MET A 389 -31.20 3.12 -17.91
N ARG A 390 -30.89 2.50 -16.76
CA ARG A 390 -31.89 1.78 -15.96
C ARG A 390 -32.90 2.69 -15.28
N LEU A 391 -32.57 3.94 -14.94
CA LEU A 391 -33.56 4.89 -14.46
C LEU A 391 -34.62 5.15 -15.53
N LEU A 392 -34.19 5.28 -16.79
CA LEU A 392 -35.09 5.38 -17.94
C LEU A 392 -35.96 4.12 -18.06
N VAL A 393 -35.38 2.93 -17.99
CA VAL A 393 -36.14 1.66 -18.04
C VAL A 393 -37.16 1.58 -16.90
N LYS A 394 -36.78 1.96 -15.69
CA LYS A 394 -37.64 1.91 -14.50
C LYS A 394 -38.86 2.83 -14.63
N GLN A 395 -38.71 4.01 -15.23
CA GLN A 395 -39.82 4.93 -15.46
C GLN A 395 -40.76 4.43 -16.57
N LEU A 396 -40.21 3.76 -17.59
CA LEU A 396 -40.95 3.32 -18.76
C LEU A 396 -41.52 1.90 -18.63
N GLY A 397 -41.06 1.10 -17.68
CA GLY A 397 -41.52 -0.27 -17.46
C GLY A 397 -40.81 -1.28 -18.37
N ASP A 398 -41.54 -2.26 -18.90
CA ASP A 398 -40.98 -3.41 -19.62
C ASP A 398 -40.54 -3.03 -21.06
N PRO A 399 -39.23 -3.12 -21.41
CA PRO A 399 -38.74 -2.80 -22.75
C PRO A 399 -39.46 -3.54 -23.87
N ALA A 400 -39.92 -4.77 -23.63
CA ALA A 400 -40.66 -5.55 -24.63
C ALA A 400 -42.00 -4.91 -25.04
N LYS A 401 -42.51 -3.95 -24.25
CA LYS A 401 -43.75 -3.23 -24.49
C LYS A 401 -43.55 -1.80 -24.97
N TYR A 402 -42.32 -1.31 -25.09
CA TYR A 402 -42.07 0.09 -25.42
C TYR A 402 -42.65 0.50 -26.76
N LEU A 403 -42.65 -0.36 -27.79
CA LEU A 403 -43.30 -0.05 -29.06
C LEU A 403 -44.83 0.10 -28.94
N GLU A 404 -45.47 -0.62 -28.01
CA GLU A 404 -46.92 -0.61 -27.82
C GLU A 404 -47.36 0.51 -26.87
N GLU A 405 -46.63 0.72 -25.77
CA GLU A 405 -46.99 1.61 -24.67
C GLU A 405 -46.31 3.00 -24.79
N HIS A 406 -45.14 3.08 -25.44
CA HIS A 406 -44.27 4.25 -25.50
C HIS A 406 -43.70 4.53 -26.91
N GLY A 407 -44.33 4.04 -27.98
CA GLY A 407 -43.77 4.09 -29.34
C GLY A 407 -43.47 5.52 -29.82
N GLU A 408 -44.36 6.48 -29.54
CA GLU A 408 -44.14 7.90 -29.89
C GLU A 408 -42.93 8.51 -29.15
N LEU A 409 -42.73 8.13 -27.88
CA LEU A 409 -41.56 8.56 -27.10
C LEU A 409 -40.27 7.95 -27.67
N MET A 410 -40.27 6.66 -27.99
CA MET A 410 -39.07 5.98 -28.52
C MET A 410 -38.67 6.50 -29.90
N ASP A 411 -39.66 6.80 -30.76
CA ASP A 411 -39.41 7.47 -32.04
C ASP A 411 -38.89 8.90 -31.86
N ALA A 412 -39.38 9.62 -30.84
CA ALA A 412 -38.90 10.95 -30.52
C ALA A 412 -37.44 10.94 -29.98
N ILE A 413 -37.09 9.99 -29.10
CA ILE A 413 -35.70 9.81 -28.63
C ILE A 413 -34.78 9.43 -29.79
N SER A 414 -35.23 8.53 -30.67
CA SER A 414 -34.48 8.14 -31.88
C SER A 414 -34.33 9.32 -32.86
N GLY A 415 -35.34 10.18 -32.95
CA GLY A 415 -35.28 11.45 -33.68
C GLY A 415 -34.27 12.43 -33.08
N ALA A 416 -34.21 12.54 -31.75
CA ALA A 416 -33.24 13.35 -31.02
C ALA A 416 -31.80 12.88 -31.26
N LEU A 417 -31.56 11.56 -31.18
CA LEU A 417 -30.30 10.90 -31.54
C LEU A 417 -29.83 11.30 -32.94
N LYS A 418 -30.72 11.19 -33.93
CA LYS A 418 -30.42 11.56 -35.31
C LYS A 418 -30.20 13.06 -35.51
N GLY A 419 -30.94 13.89 -34.76
CA GLY A 419 -30.84 15.34 -34.81
C GLY A 419 -29.57 15.91 -34.17
N ALA A 420 -28.89 15.13 -33.33
CA ALA A 420 -27.67 15.52 -32.65
C ALA A 420 -26.39 15.28 -33.47
N VAL A 421 -26.49 14.71 -34.67
CA VAL A 421 -25.31 14.51 -35.55
C VAL A 421 -24.91 15.85 -36.18
N ASP A 422 -23.66 16.26 -35.96
CA ASP A 422 -23.12 17.50 -36.51
C ASP A 422 -22.74 17.40 -38.00
N ASN A 423 -22.28 18.50 -38.57
CA ASN A 423 -21.88 18.57 -39.99
C ASN A 423 -20.63 17.74 -40.31
N GLU A 424 -19.86 17.34 -39.30
CA GLU A 424 -18.66 16.50 -39.41
C GLU A 424 -18.99 15.01 -39.26
N GLY A 425 -20.25 14.67 -38.97
CA GLY A 425 -20.72 13.31 -38.79
C GLY A 425 -20.49 12.76 -37.39
N ASN A 426 -20.20 13.61 -36.41
CA ASN A 426 -20.03 13.23 -35.00
C ASN A 426 -21.32 13.51 -34.22
N VAL A 427 -21.59 12.72 -33.18
CA VAL A 427 -22.72 12.96 -32.28
C VAL A 427 -22.32 14.06 -31.27
N ASN A 428 -23.06 15.17 -31.29
CA ASN A 428 -22.91 16.25 -30.31
C ASN A 428 -23.68 15.88 -29.03
N VAL A 429 -22.96 15.58 -27.95
CA VAL A 429 -23.55 15.13 -26.67
C VAL A 429 -24.40 16.20 -26.01
N GLU A 430 -23.95 17.46 -25.99
CA GLU A 430 -24.72 18.56 -25.39
C GLU A 430 -26.07 18.74 -26.11
N ALA A 431 -26.04 18.74 -27.45
CA ALA A 431 -27.26 18.82 -28.25
C ALA A 431 -28.15 17.59 -28.07
N LEU A 432 -27.55 16.40 -27.91
CA LEU A 432 -28.29 15.18 -27.64
C LEU A 432 -28.97 15.21 -26.27
N ALA A 433 -28.25 15.62 -25.22
CA ALA A 433 -28.78 15.75 -23.87
C ALA A 433 -29.95 16.75 -23.82
N GLU A 434 -29.79 17.93 -24.44
CA GLU A 434 -30.86 18.93 -24.53
C GLU A 434 -32.10 18.36 -25.25
N ASN A 435 -31.89 17.70 -26.40
CA ASN A 435 -32.99 17.12 -27.18
C ASN A 435 -33.71 15.98 -26.43
N VAL A 436 -32.96 15.08 -25.80
CA VAL A 436 -33.53 13.96 -25.02
C VAL A 436 -34.27 14.49 -23.80
N ASN A 437 -33.73 15.49 -23.09
CA ASN A 437 -34.38 16.09 -21.93
C ASN A 437 -35.74 16.72 -22.32
N ASN A 438 -35.76 17.48 -23.42
CA ASN A 438 -37.00 18.05 -23.96
C ASN A 438 -38.03 16.98 -24.32
N VAL A 439 -37.60 15.89 -24.97
CA VAL A 439 -38.48 14.77 -25.35
C VAL A 439 -39.05 14.06 -24.11
N LEU A 440 -38.23 13.79 -23.09
CA LEU A 440 -38.66 13.16 -21.84
C LEU A 440 -39.67 14.06 -21.09
N ALA A 441 -39.40 15.36 -21.01
CA ALA A 441 -40.29 16.34 -20.37
C ALA A 441 -41.64 16.46 -21.09
N GLU A 442 -41.65 16.48 -22.43
CA GLU A 442 -42.89 16.49 -23.23
C GLU A 442 -43.78 15.27 -22.97
N HIS A 443 -43.17 14.12 -22.71
CA HIS A 443 -43.87 12.86 -22.44
C HIS A 443 -44.08 12.57 -20.95
N GLN A 444 -43.81 13.54 -20.07
CA GLN A 444 -43.98 13.43 -18.60
C GLN A 444 -43.17 12.29 -17.98
N VAL A 445 -41.99 12.00 -18.54
CA VAL A 445 -41.03 11.04 -17.97
C VAL A 445 -40.11 11.81 -17.03
N ASP A 446 -40.19 11.48 -15.75
CA ASP A 446 -39.46 12.20 -14.69
C ASP A 446 -38.06 11.62 -14.50
N ILE A 447 -37.08 12.25 -15.16
CA ILE A 447 -35.65 11.94 -15.04
C ILE A 447 -34.89 13.23 -14.73
N PRO A 448 -33.96 13.22 -13.76
CA PRO A 448 -33.11 14.38 -13.49
C PRO A 448 -32.30 14.80 -14.72
N GLU A 449 -32.13 16.11 -14.92
CA GLU A 449 -31.39 16.66 -16.07
C GLU A 449 -29.97 16.08 -16.20
N ALA A 450 -29.20 15.96 -15.10
CA ALA A 450 -27.86 15.33 -15.16
C ALA A 450 -27.90 13.84 -15.53
N ALA A 451 -28.94 13.10 -15.14
CA ALA A 451 -29.07 11.72 -15.59
C ALA A 451 -29.31 11.66 -17.10
N THR A 452 -29.91 12.70 -17.68
CA THR A 452 -30.14 12.81 -19.11
C THR A 452 -28.86 13.08 -19.90
N GLU A 453 -27.92 13.85 -19.34
CA GLU A 453 -26.58 14.04 -19.92
C GLU A 453 -25.80 12.72 -19.95
N ILE A 454 -25.83 11.95 -18.86
CA ILE A 454 -25.20 10.62 -18.80
C ILE A 454 -25.88 9.64 -19.78
N ILE A 455 -27.21 9.66 -19.86
CA ILE A 455 -27.96 8.87 -20.86
C ILE A 455 -27.54 9.26 -22.28
N ALA A 456 -27.38 10.55 -22.58
CA ALA A 456 -26.96 11.02 -23.89
C ALA A 456 -25.53 10.57 -24.24
N ASP A 457 -24.59 10.61 -23.30
CA ASP A 457 -23.23 10.11 -23.52
C ASP A 457 -23.21 8.59 -23.73
N ALA A 458 -23.99 7.84 -22.93
CA ALA A 458 -24.16 6.39 -23.09
C ALA A 458 -24.75 6.02 -24.46
N LEU A 459 -25.77 6.75 -24.91
CA LEU A 459 -26.39 6.55 -26.23
C LEU A 459 -25.43 6.89 -27.38
N LYS A 460 -24.55 7.87 -27.22
CA LYS A 460 -23.49 8.16 -28.20
C LYS A 460 -22.48 7.01 -28.31
N GLU A 461 -22.17 6.31 -27.23
CA GLU A 461 -21.28 5.15 -27.28
C GLU A 461 -21.93 3.96 -28.02
N GLU A 462 -23.25 3.78 -27.91
CA GLU A 462 -23.99 2.72 -28.62
C GLU A 462 -24.19 3.03 -30.12
N PHE A 463 -24.37 4.31 -30.48
CA PHE A 463 -24.70 4.73 -31.85
C PHE A 463 -23.62 5.62 -32.46
N THR A 464 -22.94 5.13 -33.49
CA THR A 464 -22.01 5.95 -34.28
C THR A 464 -22.76 6.97 -35.15
N GLY A 465 -22.13 8.10 -35.45
CA GLY A 465 -22.74 9.11 -36.33
C GLY A 465 -23.00 8.60 -37.77
N GLU A 466 -22.20 7.62 -38.24
CA GLU A 466 -22.45 6.93 -39.52
C GLU A 466 -23.72 6.06 -39.46
N GLU A 467 -23.97 5.36 -38.34
CA GLU A 467 -25.19 4.60 -38.13
C GLU A 467 -26.41 5.52 -38.04
N LEU A 468 -26.32 6.62 -37.29
CA LEU A 468 -27.44 7.55 -37.12
C LEU A 468 -27.83 8.28 -38.42
N THR A 469 -26.86 8.53 -39.30
CA THR A 469 -27.14 9.12 -40.61
C THR A 469 -27.71 8.13 -41.61
N SER A 470 -27.31 6.85 -41.54
CA SER A 470 -27.72 5.80 -42.48
C SER A 470 -29.01 5.08 -42.12
N LEU A 471 -29.28 4.86 -40.83
CA LEU A 471 -30.47 4.16 -40.34
C LEU A 471 -31.71 5.06 -40.35
N SER A 472 -32.87 4.46 -40.60
CA SER A 472 -34.18 5.11 -40.43
C SER A 472 -34.54 5.23 -38.95
N VAL A 473 -35.44 6.16 -38.59
CA VAL A 473 -35.90 6.31 -37.20
C VAL A 473 -36.43 4.99 -36.62
N PRO A 474 -37.27 4.20 -37.32
CA PRO A 474 -37.71 2.91 -36.80
C PRO A 474 -36.58 1.90 -36.55
N GLU A 475 -35.53 1.89 -37.38
CA GLU A 475 -34.37 1.01 -37.18
C GLU A 475 -33.54 1.42 -35.96
N ILE A 476 -33.44 2.73 -35.69
CA ILE A 476 -32.83 3.27 -34.47
C ILE A 476 -33.69 2.92 -33.26
N THR A 477 -35.01 3.09 -33.36
CA THR A 477 -36.00 2.74 -32.32
C THR A 477 -35.88 1.26 -31.93
N ASP A 478 -35.88 0.35 -32.90
CA ASP A 478 -35.76 -1.09 -32.65
C ASP A 478 -34.44 -1.44 -31.95
N ARG A 479 -33.33 -0.82 -32.37
CA ARG A 479 -32.01 -1.05 -31.77
C ARG A 479 -31.91 -0.45 -30.36
N LEU A 480 -32.48 0.73 -30.14
CA LEU A 480 -32.54 1.36 -28.83
C LEU A 480 -33.31 0.48 -27.84
N ILE A 481 -34.48 -0.04 -28.24
CA ILE A 481 -35.29 -0.92 -27.41
C ILE A 481 -34.55 -2.23 -27.14
N ALA A 482 -33.85 -2.80 -28.13
CA ALA A 482 -33.02 -3.98 -27.93
C ALA A 482 -31.90 -3.72 -26.92
N HIS A 483 -31.17 -2.60 -27.06
CA HIS A 483 -30.11 -2.21 -26.13
C HIS A 483 -30.66 -2.03 -24.70
N LEU A 484 -31.77 -1.32 -24.52
CA LEU A 484 -32.44 -1.15 -23.22
C LEU A 484 -32.93 -2.47 -22.62
N GLY A 485 -33.30 -3.45 -23.47
CA GLY A 485 -33.69 -4.79 -23.07
C GLY A 485 -32.52 -5.71 -22.70
N ASP A 486 -31.35 -5.47 -23.29
CA ASP A 486 -30.12 -6.24 -23.10
C ASP A 486 -29.21 -5.65 -22.00
N LEU A 487 -29.61 -4.55 -21.36
CA LEU A 487 -28.87 -3.98 -20.22
C LEU A 487 -28.62 -5.08 -19.19
N PRO A 488 -27.35 -5.42 -18.89
CA PRO A 488 -27.01 -6.61 -18.13
C PRO A 488 -27.74 -6.61 -16.79
N ASN A 489 -28.42 -7.72 -16.49
CA ASN A 489 -28.94 -7.97 -15.14
C ASN A 489 -27.77 -8.17 -14.19
N ILE A 490 -27.93 -7.78 -12.92
CA ILE A 490 -26.88 -7.88 -11.88
C ILE A 490 -26.14 -9.23 -11.92
N GLY A 491 -26.84 -10.33 -12.26
CA GLY A 491 -26.24 -11.67 -12.38
C GLY A 491 -25.35 -11.95 -13.61
N GLN A 492 -25.36 -11.12 -14.66
CA GLN A 492 -24.50 -11.28 -15.85
C GLN A 492 -23.16 -10.54 -15.72
N TYR A 493 -22.99 -9.66 -14.73
CA TYR A 493 -21.72 -8.99 -14.45
C TYR A 493 -20.63 -9.93 -13.90
N ILE A 494 -21.01 -11.14 -13.49
CA ILE A 494 -20.15 -12.15 -12.86
C ILE A 494 -19.33 -12.95 -13.88
N ASP A 495 -19.81 -13.10 -15.12
CA ASP A 495 -19.17 -13.97 -16.12
C ASP A 495 -18.05 -13.28 -16.95
N GLU A 496 -17.92 -11.95 -16.88
CA GLU A 496 -16.91 -11.19 -17.65
C GLU A 496 -15.65 -10.81 -16.85
N ALA A 497 -15.62 -11.14 -15.54
CA ALA A 497 -14.48 -10.87 -14.65
C ALA A 497 -13.62 -12.12 -14.35
N ALA A 498 -13.89 -13.25 -15.02
CA ALA A 498 -13.11 -14.49 -14.97
C ALA A 498 -12.42 -14.75 -16.31
#